data_AF-A0A2J0LNM7-F1
#
_entry.id   AF-A0A2J0LNM7-F1
#
_cell.length_a   1.000
_cell.length_b   1.000
_cell.length_c   1.000
_cell.angle_alpha   90.00
_cell.angle_beta   90.00
_cell.angle_gamma   90.00
#
_symmetry.space_group_name_H-M   'P 1'
#
loop_
_entity.id
_entity.type
_entity.pdbx_description
1 polymer ?
#
loop_
_entity_poly.entity_id
_entity_poly.type
_entity_poly.pdbx_seq_one_letter_code
_entity_poly.pdbx_strand_id
1 'polypeptide(L)'
;MERNEHKLLSELKEEIQMSKLAGLRKKINEIDKKIITLLNDRAWAARHIGKIKKEAGVSVYTPEREVEIYENIIKENKGPLPNKALFAVYREVMSGSLGLEKKLKIAYLGPEATFTHQAGVKKFGSNVEYYACPTITDVFRGVEAGRSDYGVVPVENSTEGV
;
A
#
# COMPACT_ATOMS: atom_id res chain seq x y z
N MET A 1 -29.56 7.07 51.46
CA MET A 1 -28.80 5.84 51.15
C MET A 1 -28.73 5.59 49.64
N GLU A 2 -29.84 5.68 48.90
CA GLU A 2 -29.91 5.44 47.45
C GLU A 2 -28.95 6.27 46.57
N ARG A 3 -28.70 7.55 46.91
CA ARG A 3 -27.80 8.43 46.14
C ARG A 3 -26.32 7.99 46.15
N ASN A 4 -25.91 7.23 47.15
CA ASN A 4 -24.52 6.74 47.30
C ASN A 4 -24.32 5.42 46.55
N GLU A 5 -25.35 4.57 46.53
CA GLU A 5 -25.36 3.31 45.80
C GLU A 5 -25.34 3.52 44.28
N HIS A 6 -26.09 4.51 43.80
CA HIS A 6 -26.13 4.87 42.38
C HIS A 6 -24.78 5.40 41.85
N LYS A 7 -24.00 6.08 42.71
CA LYS A 7 -22.65 6.57 42.41
C LYS A 7 -21.62 5.44 42.38
N LEU A 8 -21.69 4.52 43.34
CA LEU A 8 -20.81 3.35 43.39
C LEU A 8 -21.01 2.43 42.17
N LEU A 9 -22.27 2.25 41.74
CA LEU A 9 -22.60 1.47 40.55
C LEU A 9 -22.09 2.11 39.25
N SER A 10 -22.03 3.45 39.15
CA SER A 10 -21.42 4.11 37.99
C SER A 10 -19.90 3.98 37.96
N GLU A 11 -19.24 4.17 39.12
CA GLU A 11 -17.77 4.05 39.23
C GLU A 11 -17.31 2.62 38.90
N LEU A 12 -18.02 1.60 39.41
CA LEU A 12 -17.73 0.20 39.10
C LEU A 12 -17.93 -0.12 37.61
N LYS A 13 -18.95 0.47 36.97
CA LYS A 13 -19.17 0.30 35.51
C LYS A 13 -18.03 0.91 34.71
N GLU A 14 -17.57 2.10 35.09
CA GLU A 14 -16.43 2.77 34.44
C GLU A 14 -15.15 1.95 34.56
N GLU A 15 -14.85 1.44 35.76
CA GLU A 15 -13.67 0.61 36.00
C GLU A 15 -13.71 -0.70 35.17
N ILE A 16 -14.87 -1.36 35.11
CA ILE A 16 -15.08 -2.55 34.27
C ILE A 16 -14.88 -2.22 32.79
N GLN A 17 -15.40 -1.09 32.30
CA GLN A 17 -15.23 -0.67 30.91
C GLN A 17 -13.77 -0.36 30.59
N MET A 18 -13.07 0.34 31.48
CA MET A 18 -11.65 0.65 31.33
C MET A 18 -10.78 -0.61 31.33
N SER A 19 -11.09 -1.59 32.18
CA SER A 19 -10.41 -2.89 32.20
C SER A 19 -10.64 -3.68 30.91
N LYS A 20 -11.89 -3.74 30.41
CA LYS A 20 -12.21 -4.37 29.11
C LYS A 20 -11.46 -3.70 27.95
N LEU A 21 -11.44 -2.38 27.92
CA LEU A 21 -10.71 -1.60 26.92
C LEU A 21 -9.20 -1.90 26.95
N ALA A 22 -8.61 -1.95 28.15
CA ALA A 22 -7.20 -2.29 28.32
C ALA A 22 -6.90 -3.71 27.80
N GLY A 23 -7.78 -4.67 28.08
CA GLY A 23 -7.67 -6.03 27.55
C GLY A 23 -7.69 -6.10 26.03
N LEU A 24 -8.60 -5.37 25.38
CA LEU A 24 -8.68 -5.29 23.92
C LEU A 24 -7.42 -4.64 23.31
N ARG A 25 -6.91 -3.57 23.90
CA ARG A 25 -5.66 -2.93 23.45
C ARG A 25 -4.47 -3.86 23.56
N LYS A 26 -4.37 -4.64 24.63
CA LYS A 26 -3.32 -5.66 24.77
C LYS A 26 -3.40 -6.70 23.65
N LYS A 27 -4.61 -7.18 23.34
CA LYS A 27 -4.85 -8.10 22.22
C LYS A 27 -4.44 -7.49 20.87
N ILE A 28 -4.75 -6.22 20.63
CA ILE A 28 -4.32 -5.50 19.41
C ILE A 28 -2.79 -5.47 19.34
N ASN A 29 -2.11 -5.08 20.41
CA ASN A 29 -0.64 -5.04 20.43
C ASN A 29 0.01 -6.40 20.12
N GLU A 30 -0.59 -7.50 20.60
CA GLU A 30 -0.12 -8.85 20.28
C GLU A 30 -0.33 -9.22 18.81
N ILE A 31 -1.45 -8.79 18.22
CA ILE A 31 -1.72 -8.96 16.78
C ILE A 31 -0.74 -8.11 15.95
N ASP A 32 -0.49 -6.87 16.34
CA ASP A 32 0.41 -5.96 15.62
C ASP A 32 1.83 -6.50 15.56
N LYS A 33 2.33 -7.10 16.65
CA LYS A 33 3.62 -7.80 16.65
C LYS A 33 3.67 -8.93 15.63
N LYS A 34 2.59 -9.69 15.49
CA LYS A 34 2.48 -10.77 14.49
C LYS A 34 2.42 -10.20 13.08
N ILE A 35 1.67 -9.12 12.87
CA ILE A 35 1.61 -8.41 11.58
C ILE A 35 3.01 -7.96 11.17
N ILE A 36 3.75 -7.28 12.05
CA ILE A 36 5.12 -6.83 11.77
C ILE A 36 6.02 -8.00 11.38
N THR A 37 5.95 -9.11 12.12
CA THR A 37 6.74 -10.32 11.84
C THR A 37 6.42 -10.87 10.45
N LEU A 38 5.13 -11.09 10.16
CA LEU A 38 4.66 -11.63 8.88
C LEU A 38 5.00 -10.71 7.69
N LEU A 39 4.92 -9.39 7.88
CA LEU A 39 5.29 -8.43 6.85
C LEU A 39 6.80 -8.47 6.55
N ASN A 40 7.65 -8.60 7.57
CA ASN A 40 9.08 -8.75 7.38
C ASN A 40 9.45 -10.08 6.72
N ASP A 41 8.82 -11.19 7.12
CA ASP A 41 9.03 -12.49 6.49
C ASP A 41 8.64 -12.45 5.00
N ARG A 42 7.51 -11.82 4.67
CA ARG A 42 7.09 -11.58 3.29
C ARG A 42 8.11 -10.71 2.54
N ALA A 43 8.63 -9.65 3.15
CA ALA A 43 9.62 -8.78 2.54
C ALA A 43 10.94 -9.53 2.26
N TRP A 44 11.37 -10.40 3.17
CA TRP A 44 12.53 -11.28 2.94
C TRP A 44 12.30 -12.22 1.76
N ALA A 45 11.15 -12.88 1.67
CA ALA A 45 10.81 -13.73 0.52
C ALA A 45 10.83 -12.93 -0.80
N ALA A 46 10.23 -11.74 -0.81
CA ALA A 46 10.24 -10.84 -1.97
C ALA A 46 11.67 -10.43 -2.37
N ARG A 47 12.54 -10.16 -1.39
CA ARG A 47 13.96 -9.85 -1.62
C ARG A 47 14.70 -11.01 -2.29
N HIS A 48 14.48 -12.24 -1.84
CA HIS A 48 15.10 -13.42 -2.44
C HIS A 48 14.63 -13.63 -3.89
N ILE A 49 13.33 -13.44 -4.14
CA ILE A 49 12.78 -13.46 -5.51
C ILE A 49 13.42 -12.35 -6.36
N GLY A 50 13.59 -11.15 -5.81
CA GLY A 50 14.24 -10.02 -6.48
C GLY A 50 15.67 -10.33 -6.92
N LYS A 51 16.47 -10.97 -6.05
CA LYS A 51 17.83 -11.44 -6.37
C LYS A 51 17.84 -12.42 -7.54
N ILE A 52 16.99 -13.45 -7.49
CA ILE A 52 16.87 -14.47 -8.55
C ILE A 52 16.52 -13.80 -9.89
N LYS A 53 15.54 -12.89 -9.90
CA LYS A 53 15.14 -12.17 -11.11
C LYS A 53 16.25 -11.28 -11.65
N LYS A 54 16.98 -10.60 -10.78
CA LYS A 54 18.12 -9.74 -11.14
C LYS A 54 19.25 -10.56 -11.77
N GLU A 55 19.58 -11.72 -11.20
CA GLU A 55 20.57 -12.66 -11.75
C GLU A 55 20.13 -13.21 -13.11
N ALA A 56 18.82 -13.42 -13.31
CA ALA A 56 18.23 -13.84 -14.58
C ALA A 56 18.04 -12.70 -15.60
N GLY A 57 18.34 -11.45 -15.25
CA GLY A 57 18.13 -10.28 -16.13
C GLY A 57 16.66 -9.92 -16.39
N VAL A 58 15.74 -10.38 -15.53
CA VAL A 58 14.29 -10.13 -15.65
C VAL A 58 13.88 -8.98 -14.74
N SER A 59 12.88 -8.18 -15.17
CA SER A 59 12.35 -7.10 -14.32
C SER A 59 11.83 -7.62 -12.99
N VAL A 60 12.24 -6.93 -11.91
CA VAL A 60 11.77 -7.24 -10.54
C VAL A 60 10.27 -6.94 -10.42
N TYR A 61 9.79 -5.88 -11.09
CA TYR A 61 8.39 -5.51 -11.13
C TYR A 61 7.64 -6.36 -12.17
N THR A 62 6.55 -7.02 -11.73
CA THR A 62 5.75 -7.93 -12.56
C THR A 62 4.26 -7.66 -12.30
N PRO A 63 3.59 -6.85 -13.13
CA PRO A 63 2.20 -6.45 -12.92
C PRO A 63 1.22 -7.62 -12.76
N GLU A 64 1.44 -8.72 -13.47
CA GLU A 64 0.59 -9.91 -13.44
C GLU A 64 0.55 -10.53 -12.04
N ARG A 65 1.68 -10.45 -11.31
CA ARG A 65 1.76 -10.93 -9.93
C ARG A 65 0.88 -10.11 -8.97
N GLU A 66 0.68 -8.82 -9.22
CA GLU A 66 -0.22 -8.01 -8.39
C GLU A 66 -1.68 -8.45 -8.55
N VAL A 67 -2.09 -8.80 -9.78
CA VAL A 67 -3.44 -9.30 -10.07
C VAL A 67 -3.71 -10.56 -9.27
N GLU A 68 -2.78 -11.52 -9.33
CA GLU A 68 -2.88 -12.78 -8.58
C GLU A 68 -2.96 -12.55 -7.06
N ILE A 69 -2.21 -11.57 -6.53
CA ILE A 69 -2.27 -11.20 -5.11
C ILE A 69 -3.66 -10.67 -4.76
N TYR A 70 -4.24 -9.80 -5.58
CA TYR A 70 -5.57 -9.24 -5.32
C TYR A 70 -6.67 -10.30 -5.44
N GLU A 71 -6.58 -11.22 -6.39
CA GLU A 71 -7.51 -12.36 -6.51
C GLU A 71 -7.46 -13.25 -5.26
N ASN A 72 -6.27 -13.55 -4.76
CA ASN A 72 -6.10 -14.30 -3.53
C ASN A 72 -6.69 -13.57 -2.33
N ILE A 73 -6.53 -12.24 -2.23
CA ILE A 73 -7.17 -11.44 -1.17
C ILE A 73 -8.69 -11.55 -1.24
N ILE A 74 -9.29 -11.43 -2.43
CA ILE A 74 -10.75 -11.54 -2.59
C ILE A 74 -11.23 -12.91 -2.13
N LYS A 75 -10.52 -13.97 -2.50
CA LYS A 75 -10.86 -15.36 -2.15
C LYS A 75 -10.78 -15.61 -0.64
N GLU A 76 -9.70 -15.17 0.00
CA GLU A 76 -9.39 -15.48 1.39
C GLU A 76 -10.06 -14.53 2.40
N ASN A 77 -10.39 -13.29 2.02
CA ASN A 77 -10.94 -12.33 2.97
C ASN A 77 -12.35 -12.71 3.45
N LYS A 78 -12.47 -13.04 4.74
CA LYS A 78 -13.75 -13.29 5.43
C LYS A 78 -14.18 -12.13 6.34
N GLY A 79 -13.56 -10.97 6.19
CA GLY A 79 -13.86 -9.75 6.93
C GLY A 79 -13.07 -9.64 8.25
N PRO A 80 -13.40 -8.63 9.08
CA PRO A 80 -14.40 -7.56 8.86
C PRO A 80 -13.91 -6.45 7.93
N LEU A 81 -12.64 -6.45 7.52
CA LEU A 81 -12.09 -5.43 6.64
C LEU A 81 -12.60 -5.58 5.20
N PRO A 82 -12.96 -4.48 4.52
CA PRO A 82 -13.33 -4.52 3.11
C PRO A 82 -12.09 -4.79 2.24
N ASN A 83 -12.27 -5.47 1.09
CA ASN A 83 -11.20 -5.76 0.14
C ASN A 83 -10.40 -4.52 -0.26
N LYS A 84 -11.08 -3.37 -0.43
CA LYS A 84 -10.43 -2.09 -0.75
C LYS A 84 -9.34 -1.68 0.26
N ALA A 85 -9.58 -1.92 1.55
CA ALA A 85 -8.60 -1.63 2.59
C ALA A 85 -7.41 -2.60 2.50
N LEU A 86 -7.67 -3.89 2.30
CA LEU A 86 -6.63 -4.89 2.10
C LEU A 86 -5.77 -4.60 0.85
N PHE A 87 -6.39 -4.19 -0.26
CA PHE A 87 -5.65 -3.79 -1.47
C PHE A 87 -4.72 -2.63 -1.20
N ALA A 88 -5.14 -1.63 -0.43
CA ALA A 88 -4.28 -0.50 -0.07
C ALA A 88 -3.08 -0.95 0.78
N VAL A 89 -3.32 -1.80 1.79
CA VAL A 89 -2.24 -2.37 2.61
C VAL A 89 -1.27 -3.18 1.75
N TYR A 90 -1.77 -4.12 0.94
CA TYR A 90 -0.93 -4.98 0.13
C TYR A 90 -0.16 -4.21 -0.95
N ARG A 91 -0.76 -3.19 -1.56
CA ARG A 91 -0.04 -2.29 -2.46
C ARG A 91 1.15 -1.65 -1.76
N GLU A 92 0.97 -1.14 -0.54
CA GLU A 92 2.08 -0.49 0.17
C GLU A 92 3.15 -1.50 0.60
N VAL A 93 2.74 -2.72 0.98
CA VAL A 93 3.70 -3.80 1.29
C VAL A 93 4.48 -4.20 0.04
N MET A 94 3.85 -4.25 -1.13
CA MET A 94 4.53 -4.52 -2.42
C MET A 94 5.49 -3.38 -2.80
N SER A 95 5.02 -2.14 -2.74
CA SER A 95 5.81 -0.90 -2.90
C SER A 95 7.05 -0.89 -2.01
N GLY A 96 6.86 -1.14 -0.71
CA GLY A 96 7.94 -1.25 0.28
C GLY A 96 8.95 -2.35 -0.08
N SER A 97 8.46 -3.53 -0.48
CA SER A 97 9.30 -4.66 -0.87
C SER A 97 10.14 -4.39 -2.11
N LEU A 98 9.58 -3.71 -3.13
CA LEU A 98 10.29 -3.35 -4.35
C LEU A 98 11.44 -2.37 -4.07
N GLY A 99 11.18 -1.37 -3.23
CA GLY A 99 12.19 -0.37 -2.87
C GLY A 99 13.36 -0.89 -2.03
N LEU A 100 13.31 -2.13 -1.52
CA LEU A 100 14.47 -2.78 -0.87
C LEU A 100 15.58 -3.14 -1.86
N GLU A 101 15.25 -3.31 -3.14
CA GLU A 101 16.19 -3.68 -4.20
C GLU A 101 16.53 -2.48 -5.09
N LYS A 102 15.51 -1.75 -5.55
CA LYS A 102 15.64 -0.56 -6.39
C LYS A 102 14.41 0.33 -6.17
N LYS A 103 14.63 1.63 -5.94
CA LYS A 103 13.54 2.61 -6.05
C LYS A 103 13.17 2.77 -7.52
N LEU A 104 11.95 2.36 -7.88
CA LEU A 104 11.42 2.54 -9.23
C LEU A 104 11.26 4.03 -9.52
N LYS A 105 11.57 4.42 -10.75
CA LYS A 105 11.35 5.78 -11.25
C LYS A 105 10.13 5.81 -12.16
N ILE A 106 9.11 6.56 -11.76
CA ILE A 106 7.82 6.62 -12.44
C ILE A 106 7.64 8.02 -13.02
N ALA A 107 7.71 8.15 -14.34
CA ALA A 107 7.34 9.37 -15.04
C ALA A 107 5.82 9.49 -15.13
N TYR A 108 5.27 10.69 -15.00
CA TYR A 108 3.83 10.94 -15.18
C TYR A 108 3.57 12.28 -15.87
N LEU A 109 2.46 12.37 -16.61
CA LEU A 109 2.05 13.61 -17.26
C LEU A 109 1.57 14.65 -16.23
N GLY A 110 1.99 15.91 -16.37
CA GLY A 110 1.46 17.04 -15.62
C GLY A 110 2.16 17.28 -14.27
N PRO A 111 1.78 18.35 -13.56
CA PRO A 111 2.32 18.64 -12.24
C PRO A 111 1.88 17.61 -11.19
N GLU A 112 2.56 17.64 -10.05
CA GLU A 112 2.16 16.87 -8.86
C GLU A 112 0.66 17.09 -8.53
N ALA A 113 0.06 16.07 -7.92
CA ALA A 113 -1.35 16.02 -7.52
C ALA A 113 -2.40 15.97 -8.66
N THR A 114 -2.00 15.90 -9.92
CA THR A 114 -2.90 15.63 -11.07
C THR A 114 -3.42 14.18 -11.12
N PHE A 115 -4.38 13.90 -12.00
CA PHE A 115 -5.00 12.58 -12.13
C PHE A 115 -4.01 11.45 -12.40
N THR A 116 -3.03 11.69 -13.27
CA THR A 116 -1.94 10.79 -13.63
C THR A 116 -0.96 10.59 -12.48
N HIS A 117 -0.64 11.65 -11.72
CA HIS A 117 0.11 11.49 -10.47
C HIS A 117 -0.64 10.57 -9.49
N GLN A 118 -1.92 10.83 -9.26
CA GLN A 118 -2.76 10.02 -8.36
C GLN A 118 -2.93 8.58 -8.86
N ALA A 119 -3.03 8.36 -10.17
CA ALA A 119 -3.04 7.04 -10.77
C ALA A 119 -1.72 6.30 -10.52
N GLY A 120 -0.59 7.00 -10.67
CA GLY A 120 0.74 6.50 -10.32
C GLY A 120 0.83 6.07 -8.86
N VAL A 121 0.37 6.91 -7.92
CA VAL A 121 0.34 6.57 -6.48
C VAL A 121 -0.60 5.39 -6.20
N LYS A 122 -1.72 5.30 -6.91
CA LYS A 122 -2.67 4.18 -6.80
C LYS A 122 -2.11 2.86 -7.28
N LYS A 123 -1.22 2.88 -8.28
CA LYS A 123 -0.60 1.70 -8.86
C LYS A 123 0.68 1.29 -8.13
N PHE A 124 1.61 2.22 -7.94
CA PHE A 124 2.98 1.92 -7.51
C PHE A 124 3.23 2.13 -6.00
N GLY A 125 2.34 2.81 -5.28
CA GLY A 125 2.50 3.06 -3.83
C GLY A 125 3.47 4.18 -3.50
N SER A 126 3.84 4.33 -2.22
CA SER A 126 4.61 5.51 -1.77
C SER A 126 6.14 5.37 -1.87
N ASN A 127 6.67 4.16 -2.02
CA ASN A 127 8.11 3.88 -1.93
C ASN A 127 8.78 3.83 -3.32
N VAL A 128 8.41 4.76 -4.20
CA VAL A 128 8.96 4.94 -5.55
C VAL A 128 9.26 6.43 -5.80
N GLU A 129 10.09 6.73 -6.79
CA GLU A 129 10.40 8.09 -7.20
C GLU A 129 9.45 8.52 -8.31
N TYR A 130 8.72 9.61 -8.10
CA TYR A 130 7.83 10.19 -9.09
C TYR A 130 8.48 11.38 -9.80
N TYR A 131 8.35 11.43 -11.12
CA TYR A 131 8.89 12.51 -11.95
C TYR A 131 7.81 13.10 -12.86
N ALA A 132 7.53 14.40 -12.68
CA ALA A 132 6.58 15.14 -13.49
C ALA A 132 7.15 15.41 -14.89
N CYS A 133 6.35 15.13 -15.92
CA CYS A 133 6.66 15.42 -17.31
C CYS A 133 5.64 16.42 -17.88
N PRO A 134 6.07 17.47 -18.60
CA PRO A 134 5.16 18.48 -19.11
C PRO A 134 4.30 17.95 -20.27
N THR A 135 4.78 16.95 -21.03
CA THR A 135 4.03 16.34 -22.12
C THR A 135 4.06 14.82 -22.05
N ILE A 136 3.11 14.18 -22.73
CA ILE A 136 3.05 12.72 -22.89
C ILE A 136 4.29 12.21 -23.62
N THR A 137 4.76 12.94 -24.63
CA THR A 137 5.99 12.64 -25.37
C THR A 137 7.19 12.59 -24.44
N ASP A 138 7.26 13.48 -23.45
CA ASP A 138 8.35 13.48 -22.47
C ASP A 138 8.29 12.29 -21.53
N VAL A 139 7.09 11.80 -21.19
CA VAL A 139 6.93 10.54 -20.44
C VAL A 139 7.50 9.38 -21.25
N PHE A 140 7.10 9.24 -22.52
CA PHE A 140 7.61 8.18 -23.40
C PHE A 140 9.13 8.25 -23.59
N ARG A 141 9.67 9.44 -23.89
CA ARG A 141 11.12 9.67 -23.99
C ARG A 141 11.86 9.39 -22.67
N GLY A 142 11.21 9.62 -21.54
CA GLY A 142 11.76 9.31 -20.21
C GLY A 142 11.98 7.81 -20.04
N VAL A 143 10.98 7.01 -20.43
CA VAL A 143 11.02 5.55 -20.37
C VAL A 143 11.98 4.97 -21.41
N GLU A 144 11.88 5.39 -22.67
CA GLU A 144 12.72 4.90 -23.77
C GLU A 144 14.22 5.16 -23.53
N ALA A 145 14.56 6.35 -22.99
CA ALA A 145 15.93 6.70 -22.64
C ALA A 145 16.41 6.07 -21.31
N GLY A 146 15.60 5.25 -20.64
CA GLY A 146 15.95 4.63 -19.35
C GLY A 146 16.06 5.60 -18.17
N ARG A 147 15.56 6.84 -18.31
CA ARG A 147 15.52 7.83 -17.20
C ARG A 147 14.44 7.48 -16.18
N SER A 148 13.38 6.82 -16.64
CA SER A 148 12.31 6.26 -15.83
C SER A 148 12.11 4.78 -16.15
N ASP A 149 11.72 4.00 -15.14
CA ASP A 149 11.38 2.58 -15.30
C ASP A 149 10.00 2.41 -15.94
N TYR A 150 9.05 3.27 -15.58
CA TYR A 150 7.67 3.24 -16.07
C TYR A 150 7.12 4.65 -16.30
N GLY A 151 6.09 4.73 -17.15
CA GLY A 151 5.38 5.96 -17.48
C GLY A 151 3.88 5.83 -17.21
N VAL A 152 3.27 6.88 -16.66
CA VAL A 152 1.82 6.99 -16.43
C VAL A 152 1.26 8.09 -17.32
N VAL A 153 0.45 7.67 -18.29
CA VAL A 153 -0.22 8.55 -19.25
C VAL A 153 -1.73 8.24 -19.21
N PRO A 154 -2.58 9.23 -19.48
CA PRO A 154 -4.02 8.98 -19.56
C PRO A 154 -4.36 8.20 -20.84
N VAL A 155 -5.29 7.25 -20.73
CA VAL A 155 -5.78 6.45 -21.87
C VAL A 155 -6.71 7.28 -22.77
N GLU A 156 -7.48 8.18 -22.17
CA GLU A 156 -8.27 9.18 -22.87
C GLU A 156 -7.72 10.56 -22.50
N ASN A 157 -7.03 11.22 -23.43
CA ASN A 157 -6.92 12.67 -23.37
C ASN A 157 -8.13 13.21 -24.10
N SER A 158 -9.05 13.84 -23.37
CA SER A 158 -9.95 14.81 -23.98
C SER A 158 -9.08 15.92 -24.56
N THR A 159 -8.74 15.77 -25.84
CA THR A 159 -8.16 16.82 -26.68
C THR A 159 -9.25 17.84 -27.08
N GLU A 160 -10.45 17.70 -26.51
CA GLU A 160 -11.52 18.70 -26.48
C GLU A 160 -11.63 19.24 -25.05
N GLY A 161 -10.88 20.31 -24.76
CA GLY A 161 -10.92 20.95 -23.45
C GLY A 161 -9.85 22.02 -23.35
N VAL A 162 -10.04 23.10 -24.12
CA VAL A 162 -9.45 24.40 -23.80
C VAL A 162 -10.04 24.87 -22.46
#